data_AF-A0A3N5PJG0-F1
#
_entry.id   AF-A0A3N5PJG0-F1
#
_cell.length_a   1.000
_cell.length_b   1.000
_cell.length_c   1.000
_cell.angle_alpha   90.00
_cell.angle_beta   90.00
_cell.angle_gamma   90.00
#
_symmetry.space_group_name_H-M   'P 1'
#
loop_
_entity.id
_entity.type
_entity.pdbx_description
1 polymer ?
#
loop_
_entity_poly.entity_id
_entity_poly.type
_entity_poly.pdbx_seq_one_letter_code
_entity_poly.pdbx_strand_id
1 'polypeptide(L)'
;MATRAARRTINRPRARRGRPRTHREAWTKVSVVMFERQVRELDRLTTAIRSRTGANLTRAEVIRALLDALDESRLDVTSAVSGAHLKRMLAQKLSA
;
A
#
# COMPACT_ATOMS: atom_id res chain seq x y z
N MET A 1 25.75 -59.23 -4.86
CA MET A 1 25.27 -58.18 -3.93
C MET A 1 25.58 -56.83 -4.55
N ALA A 2 24.60 -56.14 -5.12
CA ALA A 2 24.81 -54.90 -5.86
C ALA A 2 24.55 -53.67 -4.97
N THR A 3 25.56 -52.80 -4.87
CA THR A 3 25.60 -51.62 -4.00
C THR A 3 24.66 -50.53 -4.52
N ARG A 4 23.70 -50.10 -3.68
CA ARG A 4 22.73 -49.05 -3.97
C ARG A 4 23.43 -47.67 -4.02
N ALA A 5 23.57 -47.12 -5.22
CA ALA A 5 24.09 -45.76 -5.42
C ALA A 5 23.18 -44.73 -4.72
N ALA A 6 23.76 -43.89 -3.86
CA ALA A 6 23.06 -42.84 -3.16
C ALA A 6 22.59 -41.76 -4.15
N ARG A 7 21.27 -41.56 -4.25
CA ARG A 7 20.64 -40.55 -5.10
C ARG A 7 20.96 -39.16 -4.54
N ARG A 8 21.86 -38.42 -5.20
CA ARG A 8 22.23 -37.05 -4.82
C ARG A 8 21.02 -36.13 -5.03
N THR A 9 20.27 -35.84 -3.97
CA THR A 9 19.22 -34.81 -4.00
C THR A 9 19.86 -33.46 -4.24
N ILE A 10 19.64 -32.94 -5.45
CA ILE A 10 20.03 -31.57 -5.82
C ILE A 10 19.14 -30.65 -4.98
N ASN A 11 19.71 -30.01 -3.96
CA ASN A 11 19.02 -29.03 -3.15
C ASN A 11 18.84 -27.76 -3.99
N ARG A 12 17.77 -27.74 -4.81
CA ARG A 12 17.44 -26.57 -5.61
C ARG A 12 16.98 -25.47 -4.64
N PRO A 13 17.60 -24.28 -4.64
CA PRO A 13 17.18 -23.22 -3.73
C PRO A 13 15.70 -22.93 -4.00
N ARG A 14 14.86 -23.05 -2.96
CA ARG A 14 13.44 -22.68 -3.05
C ARG A 14 13.39 -21.23 -3.48
N ALA A 15 12.73 -20.95 -4.61
CA ALA A 15 12.44 -19.58 -5.02
C ALA A 15 11.81 -18.85 -3.83
N ARG A 16 12.42 -17.74 -3.39
CA ARG A 16 11.86 -16.91 -2.32
C ARG A 16 10.43 -16.57 -2.71
N ARG A 17 9.47 -17.07 -1.93
CA ARG A 17 8.05 -16.77 -2.12
C ARG A 17 7.86 -15.27 -1.83
N GLY A 18 7.50 -14.52 -2.86
CA GLY A 18 7.38 -13.06 -2.83
C GLY A 18 8.09 -12.42 -4.01
N ARG A 19 7.33 -11.86 -4.95
CA ARG A 19 7.89 -11.00 -6.00
C ARG A 19 8.51 -9.78 -5.29
N PRO A 20 9.81 -9.47 -5.50
CA PRO A 20 10.34 -8.18 -5.07
C PRO A 20 9.42 -7.11 -5.66
N ARG A 21 8.84 -6.26 -4.83
CA ARG A 21 8.15 -5.07 -5.33
C ARG A 21 9.24 -4.17 -5.89
N THR A 22 9.48 -4.26 -7.19
CA THR A 22 10.39 -3.37 -7.89
C THR A 22 9.75 -1.99 -7.88
N HIS A 23 10.07 -1.20 -6.87
CA HIS A 23 9.72 0.21 -6.82
C HIS A 23 10.68 0.97 -7.73
N ARG A 24 10.14 1.93 -8.51
CA ARG A 24 10.94 2.75 -9.44
C ARG A 24 11.66 3.91 -8.75
N GLU A 25 11.30 4.20 -7.50
CA GLU A 25 11.76 5.34 -6.71
C GLU A 25 12.35 4.86 -5.37
N ALA A 26 13.25 5.67 -4.81
CA ALA A 26 13.73 5.48 -3.45
C ALA A 26 12.56 5.53 -2.47
N TRP A 27 12.57 4.64 -1.47
CA TRP A 27 11.50 4.57 -0.49
C TRP A 27 12.07 4.39 0.90
N THR A 28 11.40 4.98 1.89
CA THR A 28 11.69 4.78 3.30
C THR A 28 10.52 4.07 3.96
N LYS A 29 10.81 3.01 4.72
CA LYS A 29 9.76 2.30 5.49
C LYS A 29 9.31 3.16 6.66
N VAL A 30 8.02 3.47 6.72
CA VAL A 30 7.39 4.19 7.83
C VAL A 30 6.28 3.32 8.42
N SER A 31 6.15 3.33 9.75
CA SER A 31 5.03 2.72 10.48
C SER A 31 4.05 3.80 10.90
N VAL A 32 2.77 3.63 10.55
CA VAL A 32 1.69 4.56 10.94
C VAL A 32 0.68 3.87 11.84
N VAL A 33 0.17 4.60 12.84
CA VAL A 33 -0.93 4.13 13.68
C VAL A 33 -2.23 4.64 13.07
N MET A 34 -3.17 3.72 12.82
CA MET A 34 -4.47 4.05 12.25
C MET A 34 -5.58 3.46 13.12
N PHE A 35 -6.73 4.13 13.13
CA PHE A 35 -7.92 3.54 13.75
C PHE A 35 -8.40 2.35 12.93
N GLU A 36 -8.95 1.34 13.61
CA GLU A 36 -9.46 0.14 12.95
C GLU A 36 -10.46 0.45 11.84
N ARG A 37 -11.37 1.42 12.08
CA ARG A 37 -12.33 1.89 11.08
C ARG A 37 -11.65 2.36 9.79
N GLN A 38 -10.50 3.05 9.88
CA GLN A 38 -9.79 3.57 8.72
C GLN A 38 -9.11 2.45 7.93
N VAL A 39 -8.55 1.46 8.64
CA VAL A 39 -7.96 0.27 8.01
C VAL A 39 -9.03 -0.51 7.24
N ARG A 40 -10.21 -0.73 7.85
CA ARG A 40 -11.34 -1.39 7.19
C ARG A 40 -11.80 -0.65 5.94
N GLU A 41 -11.87 0.69 5.98
CA GLU A 41 -12.23 1.48 4.79
C GLU A 41 -11.17 1.41 3.68
N LEU A 42 -9.88 1.42 4.01
CA LEU A 42 -8.82 1.20 3.02
C LEU A 42 -8.91 -0.19 2.37
N ASP A 43 -9.24 -1.21 3.15
CA ASP A 43 -9.41 -2.58 2.63
C ASP A 43 -10.63 -2.70 1.72
N ARG A 44 -11.74 -2.05 2.10
CA ARG A 44 -12.94 -1.95 1.26
C ARG A 44 -12.63 -1.28 -0.07
N LEU A 45 -11.92 -0.15 -0.04
CA LEU A 45 -11.57 0.61 -1.24
C LEU A 45 -10.67 -0.21 -2.17
N THR A 46 -9.59 -0.82 -1.65
CA THR A 46 -8.69 -1.65 -2.46
C THR A 46 -9.39 -2.88 -3.04
N THR A 47 -10.28 -3.50 -2.27
CA THR A 47 -11.13 -4.62 -2.75
C THR A 47 -12.08 -4.17 -3.85
N ALA A 48 -12.73 -3.02 -3.70
CA ALA A 48 -13.63 -2.46 -4.70
C ALA A 48 -12.92 -2.08 -6.01
N ILE A 49 -11.71 -1.50 -5.92
CA ILE A 49 -10.90 -1.21 -7.10
C ILE A 49 -10.52 -2.51 -7.80
N ARG A 50 -10.09 -3.52 -7.05
CA ARG A 50 -9.74 -4.83 -7.61
C ARG A 50 -10.92 -5.53 -8.28
N SER A 51 -12.11 -5.48 -7.67
CA SER A 51 -13.29 -6.11 -8.26
C SER A 51 -13.74 -5.42 -9.55
N ARG A 52 -13.55 -4.10 -9.66
CA ARG A 52 -13.93 -3.32 -10.85
C ARG A 52 -12.90 -3.35 -11.97
N THR A 53 -11.61 -3.30 -11.63
CA THR A 53 -10.52 -3.07 -12.61
C THR A 53 -9.57 -4.26 -12.75
N GLY A 54 -9.62 -5.24 -11.85
CA GLY A 54 -8.61 -6.30 -11.73
C GLY A 54 -7.28 -5.85 -11.12
N ALA A 55 -7.06 -4.54 -10.94
CA ALA A 55 -5.80 -4.00 -10.39
C ALA A 55 -5.68 -4.27 -8.88
N ASN A 56 -4.49 -4.63 -8.42
CA ASN A 56 -4.22 -4.89 -7.02
C ASN A 56 -3.45 -3.73 -6.38
N LEU A 57 -4.18 -2.78 -5.79
CA LEU A 57 -3.62 -1.65 -5.05
C LEU A 57 -3.43 -2.02 -3.58
N THR A 58 -2.31 -1.59 -3.01
CA THR A 58 -2.03 -1.67 -1.58
C THR A 58 -2.45 -0.42 -0.84
N ARG A 59 -2.67 -0.57 0.48
CA ARG A 59 -2.96 0.55 1.39
C ARG A 59 -1.96 1.69 1.23
N ALA A 60 -0.68 1.38 1.10
CA ALA A 60 0.38 2.37 0.89
C ALA A 60 0.32 3.06 -0.48
N GLU A 61 -0.16 2.38 -1.53
CA GLU A 61 -0.38 3.02 -2.85
C GLU A 61 -1.55 3.99 -2.80
N VAL A 62 -2.64 3.61 -2.13
CA VAL A 62 -3.79 4.51 -1.92
C VAL A 62 -3.39 5.73 -1.10
N ILE A 63 -2.70 5.55 0.04
CA ILE A 63 -2.28 6.66 0.89
C ILE A 63 -1.34 7.60 0.13
N ARG A 64 -0.37 7.07 -0.63
CA ARG A 64 0.54 7.90 -1.43
C ARG A 64 -0.19 8.68 -2.51
N ALA A 65 -1.07 8.03 -3.29
CA ALA A 65 -1.85 8.72 -4.32
C ALA A 65 -2.71 9.86 -3.75
N LEU A 66 -3.24 9.71 -2.52
CA LEU A 66 -3.96 10.78 -1.84
C LEU A 66 -3.05 11.94 -1.39
N LEU A 67 -1.82 11.64 -0.99
CA LEU A 67 -0.82 12.66 -0.64
C LEU A 67 -0.34 13.42 -1.87
N ASP A 68 -0.03 12.70 -2.96
CA ASP A 68 0.40 13.29 -4.23
C ASP A 68 -0.71 14.19 -4.79
N ALA A 69 -1.97 13.72 -4.79
CA ALA A 69 -3.11 14.53 -5.22
C ALA A 69 -3.32 15.77 -4.33
N LEU A 70 -3.04 15.67 -3.02
CA LEU A 70 -3.12 16.82 -2.12
C LEU A 70 -2.05 17.87 -2.48
N ASP A 71 -0.82 17.45 -2.73
CA ASP A 71 0.28 18.32 -3.14
C ASP A 71 -0.03 19.01 -4.49
N GLU A 72 -0.51 18.24 -5.47
CA GLU A 72 -0.91 18.74 -6.79
C GLU A 72 -2.08 19.72 -6.73
N SER A 73 -3.02 19.54 -5.78
CA SER A 73 -4.22 20.38 -5.66
C SER A 73 -3.95 21.83 -5.25
N ARG A 74 -2.72 22.15 -4.82
CA ARG A 74 -2.32 23.45 -4.25
C ARG A 74 -3.23 23.92 -3.09
N LEU A 75 -3.90 22.97 -2.43
CA LEU A 75 -4.70 23.27 -1.25
C LEU A 75 -3.77 23.57 -0.08
N ASP A 76 -3.80 24.80 0.42
CA ASP A 76 -3.06 25.14 1.64
C ASP A 76 -3.74 24.50 2.86
N VAL A 77 -3.12 23.43 3.35
CA VAL A 77 -3.53 22.72 4.57
C VAL A 77 -2.69 23.09 5.79
N THR A 78 -1.72 24.01 5.65
CA THR A 78 -0.77 24.36 6.72
C THR A 78 -1.42 25.13 7.86
N SER A 79 -2.59 25.74 7.61
CA SER A 79 -3.43 26.37 8.65
C SER A 79 -4.19 25.38 9.54
N ALA A 80 -4.08 24.06 9.28
CA ALA A 80 -4.78 23.05 10.05
C ALA A 80 -4.20 22.86 11.47
N VAL A 81 -4.90 23.38 12.48
CA VAL A 81 -4.52 23.22 13.90
C VAL A 81 -4.83 21.86 14.53
N SER A 82 -5.56 20.97 13.84
CA SER A 82 -5.88 19.63 14.34
C SER A 82 -6.28 18.67 13.21
N GLY A 83 -6.22 17.36 13.46
CA GLY A 83 -6.68 16.36 12.48
C GLY A 83 -8.17 16.48 12.12
N ALA A 84 -9.02 16.91 13.07
CA ALA A 84 -10.43 17.17 12.80
C ALA A 84 -10.62 18.43 11.93
N HIS A 85 -9.82 19.47 12.15
CA HIS A 85 -9.82 20.66 11.31
C HIS A 85 -9.36 20.34 9.89
N LEU A 86 -8.24 19.62 9.75
CA LEU A 86 -7.74 19.16 8.45
C LEU A 86 -8.80 18.35 7.69
N LYS A 87 -9.47 17.39 8.37
CA LYS A 87 -10.54 16.61 7.76
C LYS A 87 -11.67 17.51 7.22
N ARG A 88 -12.07 18.56 7.95
CA ARG A 88 -13.12 19.48 7.50
C ARG A 88 -12.68 20.29 6.28
N MET A 89 -11.46 20.81 6.28
CA MET A 89 -10.89 21.53 5.13
C MET A 89 -10.88 20.65 3.88
N LEU A 90 -10.40 19.41 4.00
CA LEU A 90 -10.38 18.45 2.89
C LEU A 90 -11.80 18.09 2.43
N ALA A 91 -12.73 17.85 3.36
CA ALA A 91 -14.11 17.51 3.01
C ALA A 91 -14.81 18.62 2.24
N GLN A 92 -14.63 19.89 2.64
CA GLN A 92 -15.17 21.04 1.93
C GLN A 92 -14.66 21.14 0.50
N LYS A 93 -13.38 20.84 0.29
CA LYS A 93 -12.77 20.87 -1.04
C LYS A 93 -13.23 19.72 -1.94
N LEU A 94 -13.43 18.53 -1.37
CA LEU A 94 -13.85 17.33 -2.11
C LEU A 94 -15.35 17.24 -2.38
N SER A 95 -16.16 18.05 -1.68
CA SER A 95 -17.61 18.16 -1.92
C SER A 95 -18.00 19.20 -2.97
N ALA A 96 -17.03 19.99 -3.46
CA ALA A 96 -17.21 20.97 -4.53
C ALA A 96 -16.93 20.33 -5.89
#